data_AF-A0A943PUL5-F1
#
_entry.id   AF-A0A943PUL5-F1
#
_cell.length_a   1.000
_cell.length_b   1.000
_cell.length_c   1.000
_cell.angle_alpha   90.00
_cell.angle_beta   90.00
_cell.angle_gamma   90.00
#
_symmetry.space_group_name_H-M   'P 1'
#
loop_
_entity.id
_entity.type
_entity.pdbx_description
1 polymer ?
#
loop_
_entity_poly.entity_id
_entity_poly.type
_entity_poly.pdbx_seq_one_letter_code
_entity_poly.pdbx_strand_id
1 'polypeptide(L)'
;MMITNGQISKIYILVKETGLNNDILHDLIKAMFNKTSLKKLSFIEAGKLIERLGGKNSQENYIKNLEKQLGWVENPERLKGFIKSMFKKDSLKKLTKKEKSKLIEALKNMKGRKQDV
;
A
#
# COMPACT_ATOMS: atom_id res chain seq x y z
N MET A 1 -3.11 -11.30 23.85
CA MET A 1 -3.39 -12.41 22.89
C MET A 1 -2.57 -12.20 21.64
N MET A 2 -1.85 -13.23 21.18
CA MET A 2 -1.12 -13.19 19.91
C MET A 2 -2.07 -13.32 18.72
N ILE A 3 -1.61 -12.94 17.53
CA ILE A 3 -2.33 -13.19 16.27
C ILE A 3 -2.70 -14.67 16.11
N THR A 4 -3.87 -14.94 15.54
CA THR A 4 -4.33 -16.33 15.28
C THR A 4 -4.08 -16.75 13.85
N ASN A 5 -3.98 -18.07 13.60
CA ASN A 5 -3.85 -18.62 12.24
C ASN A 5 -4.99 -18.17 11.30
N GLY A 6 -6.21 -18.02 11.82
CA GLY A 6 -7.33 -17.49 11.04
C GLY A 6 -7.11 -16.05 10.58
N GLN A 7 -6.53 -15.19 11.43
CA GLN A 7 -6.18 -13.82 11.06
C GLN A 7 -5.05 -13.81 10.02
N ILE A 8 -4.03 -14.66 10.19
CA ILE A 8 -2.92 -14.80 9.22
C ILE A 8 -3.47 -15.15 7.83
N SER A 9 -4.29 -16.20 7.73
CA SER A 9 -4.87 -16.64 6.46
C SER A 9 -5.74 -15.56 5.83
N LYS A 10 -6.58 -14.87 6.62
CA LYS A 10 -7.42 -13.78 6.13
C LYS A 10 -6.60 -12.61 5.57
N ILE A 11 -5.50 -12.25 6.22
CA ILE A 11 -4.59 -11.20 5.73
C ILE A 11 -4.00 -11.58 4.37
N TYR A 12 -3.49 -12.81 4.21
CA TYR A 12 -2.92 -13.24 2.92
C TYR A 12 -3.97 -13.28 1.80
N ILE A 13 -5.19 -13.72 2.09
CA ILE A 13 -6.31 -13.68 1.13
C ILE A 13 -6.57 -12.23 0.70
N LEU A 14 -6.71 -11.30 1.66
CA LEU A 14 -6.95 -9.89 1.36
C LEU A 14 -5.81 -9.25 0.57
N VAL A 15 -4.55 -9.56 0.87
CA VAL A 15 -3.39 -9.07 0.11
C VAL A 15 -3.50 -9.52 -1.36
N LYS A 16 -3.84 -10.78 -1.61
CA LYS A 16 -4.06 -11.31 -2.97
C LYS A 16 -5.26 -10.65 -3.66
N GLU A 17 -6.39 -10.52 -2.96
CA GLU A 17 -7.63 -9.92 -3.47
C GLU A 17 -7.50 -8.43 -3.77
N THR A 18 -6.60 -7.74 -3.09
CA THR A 18 -6.30 -6.31 -3.30
C THR A 18 -5.17 -6.11 -4.31
N GLY A 19 -4.40 -7.16 -4.63
CA GLY A 19 -3.28 -7.08 -5.58
C GLY A 19 -2.07 -6.38 -5.00
N LEU A 20 -2.01 -6.34 -3.67
CA LEU A 20 -0.82 -5.97 -2.93
C LEU A 20 0.12 -7.19 -2.90
N ASN A 21 1.41 -6.95 -2.71
CA ASN A 21 2.42 -8.00 -2.59
C ASN A 21 2.93 -8.09 -1.14
N ASN A 22 3.77 -9.08 -0.88
CA ASN A 22 4.28 -9.33 0.48
C ASN A 22 5.13 -8.15 0.99
N ASP A 23 5.89 -7.47 0.11
CA ASP A 23 6.70 -6.32 0.51
C ASP A 23 5.83 -5.16 1.00
N ILE A 24 4.71 -4.89 0.32
CA ILE A 24 3.74 -3.88 0.76
C ILE A 24 3.10 -4.28 2.09
N LEU A 25 2.83 -5.57 2.30
CA LEU A 25 2.33 -6.06 3.59
C LEU A 25 3.35 -5.76 4.71
N HIS A 26 4.63 -6.04 4.50
CA HIS A 26 5.68 -5.73 5.47
C HIS A 26 5.82 -4.22 5.72
N ASP A 27 5.73 -3.39 4.68
CA ASP A 27 5.75 -1.94 4.80
C ASP A 27 4.57 -1.43 5.63
N LEU A 28 3.36 -1.97 5.41
CA LEU A 28 2.17 -1.62 6.18
C LEU A 28 2.30 -2.01 7.65
N ILE A 29 2.84 -3.19 7.95
CA ILE A 29 3.07 -3.65 9.32
C ILE A 29 4.07 -2.71 10.02
N LYS A 30 5.16 -2.36 9.33
CA LYS A 30 6.16 -1.42 9.86
C LYS A 30 5.57 -0.04 10.08
N ALA A 31 4.79 0.49 9.14
CA ALA A 31 4.21 1.81 9.22
C ALA A 31 3.13 1.93 10.30
N MET A 32 2.28 0.91 10.48
CA MET A 32 1.16 0.97 11.44
C MET A 32 1.56 0.59 12.87
N PHE A 33 2.53 -0.32 13.03
CA PHE A 33 2.81 -0.96 14.32
C PHE A 33 4.30 -0.97 14.69
N ASN A 34 5.17 -0.41 13.85
CA ASN A 34 6.63 -0.45 14.02
C ASN A 34 7.19 -1.88 14.20
N LYS A 35 6.57 -2.86 13.54
CA LYS A 35 6.94 -4.28 13.61
C LYS A 35 7.44 -4.78 12.25
N THR A 36 8.30 -5.79 12.27
CA THR A 36 8.90 -6.33 11.04
C THR A 36 8.17 -7.56 10.49
N SER A 37 7.31 -8.19 11.29
CA SER A 37 6.69 -9.46 10.93
C SER A 37 5.26 -9.55 11.45
N LEU A 38 4.42 -10.20 10.64
CA LEU A 38 3.02 -10.48 10.94
C LEU A 38 2.86 -11.36 12.19
N LYS A 39 3.81 -12.25 12.46
CA LYS A 39 3.83 -13.10 13.68
C LYS A 39 4.04 -12.31 14.98
N LYS A 40 4.51 -11.06 14.89
CA LYS A 40 4.72 -10.17 16.06
C LYS A 40 3.48 -9.33 16.39
N LEU A 41 2.41 -9.45 15.60
CA LEU A 41 1.17 -8.73 15.85
C LEU A 41 0.37 -9.39 16.97
N SER A 42 -0.28 -8.55 17.77
CA SER A 42 -1.37 -8.95 18.66
C SER A 42 -2.65 -9.18 17.87
N PHE A 43 -3.61 -9.84 18.50
CA PHE A 43 -4.94 -10.04 17.95
C PHE A 43 -5.61 -8.74 17.48
N ILE A 44 -5.48 -7.66 18.26
CA ILE A 44 -6.10 -6.35 17.96
C ILE A 44 -5.40 -5.69 16.78
N GLU A 45 -4.06 -5.69 16.73
CA GLU A 45 -3.31 -5.12 15.61
C GLU A 45 -3.58 -5.87 14.30
N ALA A 46 -3.68 -7.20 14.37
CA ALA A 46 -4.07 -8.02 13.22
C ALA A 46 -5.49 -7.69 12.73
N GLY A 47 -6.44 -7.45 13.64
CA GLY A 47 -7.78 -6.96 13.31
C GLY A 47 -7.76 -5.62 12.58
N LYS A 48 -7.01 -4.64 13.09
CA LYS A 48 -6.83 -3.32 12.44
C LYS A 48 -6.19 -3.44 11.05
N LEU A 49 -5.24 -4.37 10.89
CA LEU A 49 -4.61 -4.64 9.59
C LEU A 49 -5.62 -5.24 8.59
N ILE A 50 -6.46 -6.18 9.04
CA ILE A 50 -7.54 -6.77 8.23
C ILE A 50 -8.53 -5.69 7.80
N GLU A 51 -8.97 -4.82 8.70
CA GLU A 51 -9.87 -3.70 8.36
C GLU A 51 -9.24 -2.76 7.33
N ARG A 52 -7.96 -2.44 7.50
CA ARG A 52 -7.22 -1.59 6.56
C ARG A 52 -7.11 -2.24 5.17
N LEU A 53 -6.88 -3.54 5.10
CA LEU A 53 -6.74 -4.28 3.85
C LEU A 53 -8.10 -4.56 3.17
N GLY A 54 -9.15 -4.80 3.96
CA GLY A 54 -10.49 -5.14 3.47
C GLY A 54 -11.32 -3.96 2.97
N GLY A 55 -10.84 -2.73 3.12
CA GLY A 55 -11.52 -1.55 2.58
C GLY A 55 -11.62 -1.57 1.05
N LYS A 56 -12.80 -1.25 0.50
CA LYS A 56 -12.95 -0.88 -0.92
C LYS A 56 -11.94 0.23 -1.21
N ASN A 57 -11.02 0.01 -2.15
CA ASN A 57 -9.95 0.94 -2.55
C ASN A 57 -8.63 0.90 -1.74
N SER A 58 -8.25 -0.26 -1.20
CA SER A 58 -6.98 -0.43 -0.48
C SER A 58 -5.74 -0.03 -1.29
N GLN A 59 -5.70 -0.30 -2.60
CA GLN A 59 -4.59 0.13 -3.48
C GLN A 59 -4.52 1.66 -3.59
N GLU A 60 -5.65 2.32 -3.81
CA GLU A 60 -5.74 3.78 -3.93
C GLU A 60 -5.39 4.45 -2.62
N ASN A 61 -5.82 3.89 -1.49
CA ASN A 61 -5.46 4.37 -0.16
C ASN A 61 -3.95 4.24 0.07
N TYR A 62 -3.32 3.18 -0.43
CA TYR A 62 -1.88 3.02 -0.37
C TYR A 62 -1.15 4.03 -1.25
N ILE A 63 -1.62 4.26 -2.48
CA ILE A 63 -1.07 5.26 -3.40
C ILE A 63 -1.15 6.67 -2.80
N LYS A 64 -2.30 7.05 -2.24
CA LYS A 64 -2.47 8.33 -1.53
C LYS A 64 -1.52 8.47 -0.34
N ASN A 65 -1.26 7.38 0.37
CA ASN A 65 -0.28 7.40 1.46
C ASN A 65 1.15 7.60 0.93
N LEU A 66 1.50 7.00 -0.21
CA LEU A 66 2.78 7.23 -0.87
C LEU A 66 2.92 8.67 -1.37
N GLU A 67 1.86 9.27 -1.94
CA GLU A 67 1.84 10.70 -2.28
C GLU A 67 2.13 11.58 -1.05
N LYS A 68 1.49 11.28 0.09
CA LYS A 68 1.76 11.98 1.35
C LYS A 68 3.23 11.85 1.77
N GLN A 69 3.79 10.66 1.69
CA GLN A 69 5.19 10.42 2.04
C GLN A 69 6.19 11.08 1.08
N LEU A 70 5.80 11.29 -0.19
CA LEU A 70 6.61 11.98 -1.20
C LEU A 70 6.50 13.51 -1.12
N GLY A 71 5.58 14.03 -0.29
CA GLY A 71 5.26 15.45 -0.18
C GLY A 71 4.44 15.98 -1.36
N TRP A 72 3.63 15.13 -2.00
CA TRP A 72 2.84 15.49 -3.21
C TRP A 72 1.40 15.88 -2.91
N VAL A 73 0.99 15.90 -1.63
CA VAL A 73 -0.41 16.21 -1.24
C VAL A 73 -0.86 17.59 -1.72
N GLU A 74 0.02 18.59 -1.63
CA GLU A 74 -0.24 19.96 -2.10
C GLU A 74 -0.10 20.10 -3.63
N ASN A 75 0.34 19.04 -4.34
CA ASN A 75 0.57 19.09 -5.78
C ASN A 75 0.03 17.83 -6.48
N PRO A 76 -1.31 17.71 -6.62
CA PRO A 76 -1.96 16.56 -7.25
C PRO A 76 -1.56 16.35 -8.73
N GLU A 77 -1.06 17.40 -9.41
CA GLU A 77 -0.56 17.31 -10.77
C GLU A 77 0.71 16.44 -10.88
N ARG A 78 1.46 16.25 -9.78
CA ARG A 78 2.61 15.32 -9.75
C ARG A 78 2.18 13.88 -9.99
N LEU A 79 1.19 13.39 -9.23
CA LEU A 79 0.71 12.02 -9.43
C LEU A 79 0.05 11.88 -10.79
N LYS A 80 -0.79 12.84 -11.19
CA LYS A 80 -1.46 12.82 -12.50
C LYS A 80 -0.46 12.81 -13.65
N GLY A 81 0.57 13.65 -13.60
CA GLY A 81 1.66 13.66 -14.58
C GLY A 81 2.41 12.32 -14.62
N PHE A 82 2.67 11.73 -13.46
CA PHE A 82 3.33 10.42 -13.34
C PHE A 82 2.47 9.27 -13.90
N ILE A 83 1.16 9.28 -13.65
CA ILE A 83 0.22 8.33 -14.25
C ILE A 83 0.18 8.50 -15.77
N LYS A 84 0.14 9.74 -16.26
CA LYS A 84 0.14 10.05 -17.70
C LYS A 84 1.43 9.61 -18.37
N SER A 85 2.58 9.76 -17.72
CA SER A 85 3.86 9.31 -18.29
C SER A 85 3.95 7.79 -18.37
N MET A 86 3.52 7.06 -17.32
CA MET A 86 3.65 5.60 -17.25
C MET A 86 2.58 4.83 -18.03
N PHE A 87 1.32 5.28 -17.97
CA PHE A 87 0.17 4.49 -18.45
C PHE A 87 -0.64 5.19 -19.54
N LYS A 88 -0.24 6.41 -19.94
CA LYS A 88 -0.99 7.26 -20.90
C LYS A 88 -2.45 7.50 -20.49
N LYS A 89 -2.73 7.45 -19.18
CA LYS A 89 -4.04 7.71 -18.57
C LYS A 89 -3.99 8.99 -17.74
N ASP A 90 -5.14 9.60 -17.51
CA ASP A 90 -5.24 10.91 -16.86
C ASP A 90 -5.58 10.85 -15.36
N SER A 91 -5.87 9.67 -14.82
CA SER A 91 -6.36 9.55 -13.45
C SER A 91 -6.20 8.16 -12.87
N LEU A 92 -6.02 8.10 -11.55
CA LEU A 92 -5.92 6.86 -10.77
C LEU A 92 -7.15 5.96 -10.93
N LYS A 93 -8.35 6.55 -11.07
CA LYS A 93 -9.60 5.82 -11.23
C LYS A 93 -9.66 5.00 -12.53
N LYS A 94 -8.94 5.43 -13.59
CA LYS A 94 -8.87 4.72 -14.88
C LYS A 94 -7.82 3.60 -14.91
N LEU A 95 -7.06 3.44 -13.83
CA LEU A 95 -6.09 2.34 -13.72
C LEU A 95 -6.77 1.05 -13.30
N THR A 96 -6.41 -0.02 -14.01
CA THR A 96 -6.70 -1.39 -13.61
C THR A 96 -5.94 -1.75 -12.34
N LYS A 97 -6.38 -2.81 -11.67
CA LYS A 97 -5.71 -3.35 -10.47
C LYS A 97 -4.22 -3.65 -10.70
N LYS A 98 -3.88 -4.20 -11.86
CA LYS A 98 -2.48 -4.51 -12.25
C LYS A 98 -1.65 -3.24 -12.45
N GLU A 99 -2.21 -2.22 -13.11
CA GLU A 99 -1.53 -0.94 -13.29
C GLU A 99 -1.32 -0.20 -11.97
N LYS A 100 -2.29 -0.29 -11.04
CA LYS A 100 -2.14 0.23 -9.67
C LYS A 100 -1.00 -0.44 -8.93
N SER A 101 -0.84 -1.77 -9.03
CA SER A 101 0.31 -2.48 -8.45
C SER A 101 1.64 -1.96 -9.01
N LYS A 102 1.75 -1.80 -10.34
CA LYS A 102 2.95 -1.23 -10.99
C LYS A 102 3.22 0.21 -10.55
N LEU A 103 2.17 1.02 -10.41
CA LEU A 103 2.28 2.40 -9.93
C LEU A 103 2.81 2.44 -8.49
N ILE A 104 2.32 1.56 -7.62
CA ILE A 104 2.79 1.44 -6.22
C ILE A 104 4.29 1.13 -6.19
N GLU A 105 4.76 0.15 -6.97
CA GLU A 105 6.18 -0.21 -7.05
C GLU A 105 7.04 0.97 -7.53
N ALA A 106 6.59 1.68 -8.56
CA ALA A 106 7.29 2.85 -9.08
C ALA A 106 7.38 4.00 -8.05
N LEU A 107 6.27 4.29 -7.35
CA LEU A 107 6.23 5.30 -6.28
C LEU A 107 7.13 4.91 -5.09
N LYS A 108 7.19 3.63 -4.72
CA LYS A 108 8.10 3.12 -3.68
C LYS A 108 9.56 3.33 -4.07
N ASN A 109 9.94 2.97 -5.29
CA ASN A 109 11.30 3.16 -5.79
C ASN A 109 11.70 4.64 -5.81
N MET A 110 10.76 5.53 -6.15
CA MET A 110 10.98 6.97 -6.10
C MET A 110 11.17 7.48 -4.67
N LYS A 111 10.39 6.96 -3.72
CA LYS A 111 10.55 7.30 -2.30
C LYS A 111 11.91 6.85 -1.76
N GLY A 112 12.35 5.64 -2.09
CA GLY A 112 13.66 5.12 -1.70
C GLY A 112 14.79 6.06 -2.14
N ARG A 113 14.77 6.49 -3.41
CA ARG A 113 15.76 7.44 -3.95
C ARG A 113 15.75 8.82 -3.27
N LYS A 114 14.62 9.25 -2.71
CA LYS A 114 14.52 10.53 -1.98
C LYS A 114 15.09 10.46 -0.56
N GLN A 115 15.36 9.28 -0.02
CA GLN A 115 15.93 9.10 1.32
C GLN A 115 17.47 8.96 1.32
N ASP A 116 18.08 8.82 0.13
CA ASP A 116 19.54 8.68 -0.05
C ASP A 116 20.23 10.01 -0.45
N VAL A 117 19.58 11.15 -0.26
CA VAL A 117 20.12 12.52 -0.53
C VAL A 117 19.82 13.41 0.66
#